data_AF-A0A2N2ZGD6-F1
#
_entry.id   AF-A0A2N2ZGD6-F1
#
_cell.length_a   1.000
_cell.length_b   1.000
_cell.length_c   1.000
_cell.angle_alpha   90.00
_cell.angle_beta   90.00
_cell.angle_gamma   90.00
#
_symmetry.space_group_name_H-M   'P 1'
#
loop_
_entity.id
_entity.type
_entity.pdbx_description
1 polymer ?
#
loop_
_entity_poly.entity_id
_entity_poly.type
_entity_poly.pdbx_seq_one_letter_code
_entity_poly.pdbx_strand_id
1 'polypeptide(L)'
;MKRLTLILLFTLCSLISFAQLKPDSKVFLTFEQTQNEVNVDGENAVEMLKDYLVGKTSLIITDSKETADFVFQLRVIEKNVGNRKGKLDIIDNQTSAPIFESKWVTGTMNAFYGYSGSRHAIGILVKDQLIKAYPVIAK
;
A
#
# COMPACT_ATOMS: atom_id res chain seq x y z
N MET A 1 12.10 -19.79 55.52
CA MET A 1 11.77 -18.36 55.72
C MET A 1 12.57 -17.55 54.70
N LYS A 2 11.91 -16.97 53.68
CA LYS A 2 11.83 -15.51 53.40
C LYS A 2 13.23 -14.86 53.28
N ARG A 3 13.67 -14.24 52.18
CA ARG A 3 13.05 -13.22 51.31
C ARG A 3 13.86 -13.17 49.99
N LEU A 4 13.25 -13.25 48.81
CA LEU A 4 12.59 -12.14 48.07
C LEU A 4 13.61 -11.11 47.52
N THR A 5 14.15 -11.39 46.34
CA THR A 5 14.69 -10.37 45.43
C THR A 5 14.31 -10.71 43.99
N LEU A 6 13.01 -10.92 43.78
CA LEU A 6 12.41 -10.83 42.45
C LEU A 6 12.26 -9.35 42.15
N ILE A 7 13.32 -8.73 41.63
CA ILE A 7 13.27 -7.35 41.14
C ILE A 7 12.45 -7.38 39.86
N LEU A 8 11.19 -7.01 40.03
CA LEU A 8 10.37 -6.22 39.12
C LEU A 8 11.14 -5.70 37.89
N LEU A 9 11.08 -6.44 36.78
CA LEU A 9 11.21 -5.89 35.43
C LEU A 9 9.81 -5.90 34.80
N PHE A 10 8.87 -5.27 35.49
CA PHE A 10 7.56 -4.94 34.93
C PHE A 10 7.65 -3.53 34.34
N THR A 11 6.92 -3.34 33.25
CA THR A 11 6.61 -2.06 32.59
C THR A 11 7.70 -1.40 31.77
N LEU A 12 8.14 -2.09 30.72
CA LEU A 12 8.23 -1.46 29.40
C LEU A 12 7.65 -2.37 28.31
N CYS A 13 6.54 -3.04 28.61
CA CYS A 13 5.56 -3.36 27.57
C CYS A 13 4.91 -2.03 27.16
N SER A 14 5.70 -1.17 26.51
CA SER A 14 5.12 -0.20 25.60
C SER A 14 4.34 -1.05 24.62
N LEU A 15 3.02 -0.86 24.62
CA LEU A 15 2.17 -1.37 23.56
C LEU A 15 2.71 -0.75 22.28
N ILE A 16 3.65 -1.43 21.63
CA ILE A 16 4.03 -1.11 20.25
C ILE A 16 2.81 -1.55 19.45
N SER A 17 1.80 -0.68 19.46
CA SER A 17 0.73 -0.72 18.47
C SER A 17 1.43 -0.44 17.16
N PHE A 18 1.87 -1.49 16.48
CA PHE A 18 2.34 -1.38 15.11
C PHE A 18 1.25 -0.65 14.33
N ALA A 19 1.63 0.43 13.65
CA ALA A 19 0.70 1.20 12.87
C ALA A 19 0.00 0.26 11.88
N GLN A 20 -1.32 0.15 12.01
CA GLN A 20 -2.12 -0.78 11.24
C GLN A 20 -3.12 0.01 10.41
N LEU A 21 -3.17 -0.32 9.12
CA LEU A 21 -4.17 0.22 8.23
C LEU A 21 -5.57 -0.25 8.67
N LYS A 22 -6.48 0.70 8.88
CA LYS A 22 -7.84 0.46 9.39
C LYS A 22 -8.87 1.25 8.57
N PRO A 23 -10.18 0.98 8.75
CA PRO A 23 -11.21 1.82 8.16
C PRO A 23 -10.98 3.30 8.45
N ASP A 24 -11.32 4.14 7.46
CA ASP A 24 -11.21 5.60 7.52
C ASP A 24 -9.79 6.15 7.69
N SER A 25 -8.75 5.31 7.63
CA SER A 25 -7.37 5.79 7.56
C SER A 25 -7.17 6.71 6.36
N LYS A 26 -6.52 7.85 6.60
CA LYS A 26 -6.18 8.84 5.56
C LYS A 26 -4.92 8.41 4.85
N VAL A 27 -4.98 8.28 3.53
CA VAL A 27 -3.85 7.82 2.73
C VAL A 27 -3.51 8.84 1.65
N PHE A 28 -2.23 9.17 1.55
CA PHE A 28 -1.67 9.95 0.46
C PHE A 28 -1.07 9.00 -0.58
N LEU A 29 -1.43 9.19 -1.85
CA LEU A 29 -0.96 8.33 -2.93
C LEU A 29 0.21 9.01 -3.64
N THR A 30 1.27 8.25 -3.92
CA THR A 30 2.42 8.74 -4.65
C THR A 30 2.96 7.69 -5.62
N PHE A 31 3.66 8.14 -6.65
CA PHE A 31 4.37 7.28 -7.59
C PHE A 31 5.88 7.39 -7.36
N GLU A 32 6.56 6.26 -7.31
CA GLU A 32 8.02 6.20 -7.28
C GLU A 32 8.59 5.56 -8.54
N GLN A 33 9.60 6.23 -9.10
CA GLN A 33 10.37 5.74 -10.23
C GLN A 33 11.24 4.56 -9.81
N THR A 34 11.17 3.46 -10.56
CA THR A 34 12.10 2.34 -10.40
C THR A 34 13.35 2.60 -11.24
N GLN A 35 14.52 2.58 -10.60
CA GLN A 35 15.80 2.85 -11.27
C GLN A 35 16.10 1.78 -12.33
N ASN A 36 16.69 2.21 -13.45
CA ASN A 36 17.08 1.36 -14.58
C ASN A 36 15.93 0.61 -15.27
N GLU A 37 14.69 1.04 -15.05
CA GLU A 37 13.48 0.46 -15.66
C GLU A 37 12.73 1.54 -16.46
N VAL A 38 11.91 1.09 -17.42
CA VAL A 38 11.00 2.00 -18.13
C VAL A 38 9.73 2.14 -17.29
N ASN A 39 9.55 3.29 -16.67
CA ASN A 39 8.39 3.58 -15.84
C ASN A 39 7.20 4.04 -16.69
N VAL A 40 6.00 3.72 -16.24
CA VAL A 40 4.78 4.27 -16.86
C VAL A 40 4.55 5.71 -16.42
N ASP A 41 3.55 6.37 -17.02
CA ASP A 41 3.04 7.64 -16.52
C ASP A 41 2.55 7.50 -15.07
N GLY A 42 3.24 8.16 -14.16
CA GLY A 42 3.01 8.04 -12.72
C GLY A 42 1.71 8.69 -12.26
N GLU A 43 1.34 9.83 -12.83
CA GLU A 43 0.10 10.53 -12.47
C GLU A 43 -1.12 9.69 -12.85
N ASN A 44 -1.11 9.17 -14.08
CA ASN A 44 -2.16 8.27 -14.56
C ASN A 44 -2.22 6.97 -13.74
N ALA A 45 -1.06 6.40 -13.36
CA ALA A 45 -1.02 5.21 -12.52
C ALA A 45 -1.59 5.46 -11.11
N VAL A 46 -1.31 6.63 -10.51
CA VAL A 46 -1.86 7.04 -9.22
C VAL A 46 -3.37 7.26 -9.31
N GLU A 47 -3.86 7.87 -10.39
CA GLU A 47 -5.30 8.02 -10.63
C GLU A 47 -6.01 6.66 -10.73
N MET A 48 -5.42 5.69 -11.45
CA MET A 48 -5.94 4.33 -11.49
C MET A 48 -5.96 3.66 -10.11
N LEU A 49 -4.94 3.89 -9.28
CA LEU A 49 -4.93 3.38 -7.90
C LEU A 49 -6.03 4.03 -7.06
N LYS A 50 -6.21 5.35 -7.18
CA LYS A 50 -7.28 6.10 -6.51
C LYS A 50 -8.65 5.51 -6.85
N ASP A 51 -8.94 5.28 -8.13
CA ASP A 51 -10.19 4.65 -8.60
C ASP A 51 -10.45 3.29 -7.92
N TYR A 52 -9.43 2.43 -7.88
CA TYR A 52 -9.55 1.11 -7.26
C TYR A 52 -9.80 1.21 -5.76
N LEU A 53 -9.10 2.09 -5.05
CA LEU A 53 -9.27 2.24 -3.60
C LEU A 53 -10.65 2.79 -3.26
N VAL A 54 -11.08 3.88 -3.91
CA VAL A 54 -12.40 4.50 -3.67
C VAL A 54 -13.54 3.49 -3.82
N GLY A 55 -13.47 2.62 -4.84
CA GLY A 55 -14.50 1.62 -5.11
C GLY A 55 -14.39 0.31 -4.32
N LYS A 56 -13.31 0.07 -3.55
CA LYS A 56 -13.03 -1.23 -2.93
C LYS A 56 -12.63 -1.18 -1.46
N THR A 57 -12.28 -0.03 -0.93
CA THR A 57 -11.84 0.13 0.45
C THR A 57 -12.52 1.29 1.17
N SER A 58 -12.57 1.25 2.49
CA SER A 58 -13.03 2.32 3.38
C SER A 58 -11.95 3.37 3.69
N LEU A 59 -10.86 3.41 2.92
CA LEU A 59 -9.79 4.40 3.11
C LEU A 59 -10.23 5.77 2.61
N ILE A 60 -9.73 6.82 3.26
CA ILE A 60 -9.93 8.21 2.84
C ILE A 60 -8.70 8.66 2.06
N ILE A 61 -8.86 8.96 0.77
CA ILE A 61 -7.76 9.51 -0.03
C ILE A 61 -7.63 11.00 0.28
N THR A 62 -6.45 11.44 0.68
CA THR A 62 -6.13 12.86 0.90
C THR A 62 -5.17 13.37 -0.17
N ASP A 63 -5.30 14.66 -0.51
CA ASP A 63 -4.44 15.34 -1.48
C ASP A 63 -3.17 15.92 -0.84
N SER A 64 -3.02 15.84 0.50
CA SER A 64 -1.86 16.34 1.24
C SER A 64 -1.23 15.25 2.08
N LYS A 65 0.09 15.06 1.92
CA LYS A 65 0.90 14.12 2.70
C LYS A 65 0.88 14.49 4.19
N GLU A 66 0.84 15.76 4.54
CA GLU A 66 0.89 16.26 5.91
C GLU A 66 -0.34 15.84 6.73
N THR A 67 -1.48 15.62 6.05
CA THR A 67 -2.74 15.22 6.67
C THR A 67 -3.00 13.71 6.63
N ALA A 68 -2.08 12.94 6.01
CA ALA A 68 -2.21 11.51 5.85
C ALA A 68 -1.68 10.73 7.05
N ASP A 69 -2.34 9.63 7.38
CA ASP A 69 -1.84 8.62 8.31
C ASP A 69 -0.76 7.76 7.62
N PHE A 70 -0.97 7.43 6.34
CA PHE A 70 -0.10 6.56 5.55
C PHE A 70 0.21 7.13 4.18
N VAL A 71 1.37 6.77 3.64
CA VAL A 71 1.76 7.00 2.25
C VAL A 71 1.72 5.69 1.48
N PHE A 72 0.96 5.65 0.39
CA PHE A 72 0.91 4.54 -0.53
C PHE A 72 1.85 4.85 -1.70
N GLN A 73 2.95 4.12 -1.78
CA GLN A 73 3.98 4.30 -2.79
C GLN A 73 3.83 3.26 -3.89
N LEU A 74 3.27 3.69 -5.02
CA LEU A 74 3.06 2.85 -6.19
C LEU A 74 4.29 2.88 -7.10
N ARG A 75 4.68 1.72 -7.61
CA ARG A 75 5.64 1.58 -8.70
C ARG A 75 5.02 0.75 -9.80
N VAL A 76 5.06 1.24 -11.05
CA VAL A 76 4.61 0.48 -12.21
C VAL A 76 5.60 0.66 -13.35
N ILE A 77 6.08 -0.46 -13.89
CA ILE A 77 7.10 -0.50 -14.95
C ILE A 77 6.60 -1.29 -16.15
N GLU A 78 7.16 -0.97 -17.31
CA GLU A 78 7.00 -1.73 -18.53
C GLU A 78 7.73 -3.08 -18.43
N LYS A 79 7.07 -4.17 -18.83
CA LYS A 79 7.72 -5.49 -18.96
C LYS A 79 7.96 -5.85 -20.42
N ASN A 80 6.90 -5.78 -21.21
CA ASN A 80 6.89 -5.96 -22.66
C ASN A 80 5.57 -5.38 -23.20
N VAL A 81 5.33 -5.53 -24.50
CA VAL A 81 4.11 -5.02 -25.16
C VAL A 81 2.88 -5.56 -24.44
N GLY A 82 2.13 -4.65 -23.83
CA GLY A 82 0.89 -4.94 -23.13
C GLY A 82 1.00 -5.55 -21.73
N ASN A 83 2.19 -5.90 -21.24
CA ASN A 83 2.36 -6.29 -19.84
C ASN A 83 3.10 -5.20 -19.05
N ARG A 84 2.61 -4.98 -17.83
CA ARG A 84 3.22 -4.10 -16.83
C ARG A 84 3.49 -4.88 -15.56
N LYS A 85 4.52 -4.49 -14.81
CA LYS A 85 4.72 -4.98 -13.45
C LYS A 85 4.35 -3.88 -12.46
N GLY A 86 3.66 -4.24 -11.39
CA GLY A 86 3.29 -3.30 -10.32
C GLY A 86 3.79 -3.76 -8.95
N LYS A 87 4.13 -2.81 -8.09
CA LYS A 87 4.40 -2.99 -6.66
C LYS A 87 3.80 -1.83 -5.87
N LEU A 88 3.30 -2.13 -4.68
CA LEU A 88 2.71 -1.16 -3.77
C LEU A 88 3.32 -1.35 -2.38
N ASP A 89 3.90 -0.30 -1.84
CA ASP A 89 4.35 -0.27 -0.45
C ASP A 89 3.54 0.76 0.34
N ILE A 90 3.35 0.51 1.63
CA ILE A 90 2.64 1.42 2.53
C ILE A 90 3.57 1.79 3.67
N ILE A 91 3.74 3.09 3.85
CA ILE A 91 4.65 3.67 4.82
C ILE A 91 3.81 4.45 5.83
N ASP A 92 4.07 4.21 7.11
CA ASP A 92 3.52 5.04 8.18
C ASP A 92 4.11 6.45 8.08
N ASN A 93 3.24 7.45 7.97
CA ASN A 93 3.66 8.82 7.67
C ASN A 93 4.37 9.50 8.86
N GLN A 94 4.11 9.05 10.09
CA GLN A 94 4.71 9.62 11.31
C GLN A 94 6.13 9.07 11.54
N THR A 95 6.30 7.77 11.37
CA THR A 95 7.52 7.04 11.70
C THR A 95 8.41 6.77 10.49
N SER A 96 7.88 6.95 9.27
CA SER A 96 8.50 6.53 8.02
C SER A 96 8.81 5.03 7.93
N ALA A 97 8.22 4.22 8.80
CA ALA A 97 8.40 2.78 8.80
C ALA A 97 7.49 2.12 7.74
N PRO A 98 7.98 1.14 6.97
CA PRO A 98 7.12 0.34 6.11
C PRO A 98 6.21 -0.55 6.98
N ILE A 99 4.90 -0.51 6.71
CA ILE A 99 3.92 -1.38 7.37
C ILE A 99 3.42 -2.50 6.45
N PHE A 100 3.62 -2.34 5.14
CA PHE A 100 3.27 -3.30 4.11
C PHE A 100 4.17 -3.14 2.90
N GLU A 101 4.60 -4.27 2.35
CA GLU A 101 5.31 -4.32 1.07
C GLU A 101 4.71 -5.42 0.20
N SER A 102 4.18 -5.04 -0.96
CA SER A 102 3.65 -6.03 -1.89
C SER A 102 4.80 -6.77 -2.59
N LYS A 103 4.51 -7.99 -3.04
CA LYS A 103 5.30 -8.61 -4.11
C LYS A 103 5.02 -7.89 -5.43
N TRP A 104 6.00 -7.92 -6.33
CA TRP A 104 5.79 -7.52 -7.73
C TRP A 104 4.77 -8.45 -8.39
N VAL A 105 3.79 -7.88 -9.08
CA VAL A 105 2.79 -8.62 -9.87
C VAL A 105 2.83 -8.20 -11.32
N THR A 106 2.43 -9.10 -12.23
CA THR A 106 2.31 -8.77 -13.65
C THR A 106 0.84 -8.54 -13.98
N GLY A 107 0.53 -7.38 -14.56
CA GLY A 107 -0.75 -7.09 -15.18
C GLY A 107 -0.65 -7.15 -16.70
N THR A 108 -1.55 -7.88 -17.32
CA THR A 108 -1.66 -8.03 -18.77
C THR A 108 -2.83 -7.22 -19.30
N MET A 109 -2.61 -6.42 -20.34
CA MET A 109 -3.69 -5.67 -21.00
C MET A 109 -4.74 -6.62 -21.57
N ASN A 110 -5.97 -6.16 -21.64
CA ASN A 110 -7.00 -6.84 -22.39
C ASN A 110 -7.87 -5.80 -23.11
N ALA A 111 -7.71 -5.73 -24.43
CA ALA A 111 -8.45 -4.81 -25.27
C ALA A 111 -9.96 -5.12 -25.30
N PHE A 112 -10.34 -6.40 -25.24
CA PHE A 112 -11.74 -6.82 -25.22
C PHE A 112 -12.47 -6.33 -23.96
N TYR A 113 -11.79 -6.35 -22.80
CA TYR A 113 -12.32 -5.84 -21.54
C TYR A 113 -11.93 -4.37 -21.25
N GLY A 114 -11.28 -3.70 -22.20
CA GLY A 114 -10.97 -2.26 -22.13
C GLY A 114 -10.01 -1.85 -21.02
N TYR A 115 -9.12 -2.72 -20.55
CA TYR A 115 -8.16 -2.37 -19.50
C TYR A 115 -6.69 -2.53 -19.90
N SER A 116 -5.86 -1.62 -19.42
CA SER A 116 -4.40 -1.63 -19.64
C SER A 116 -3.68 -2.61 -18.71
N GLY A 117 -2.43 -2.95 -19.04
CA GLY A 117 -1.58 -3.74 -18.14
C GLY A 117 -1.37 -3.07 -16.78
N SER A 118 -1.26 -1.73 -16.73
CA SER A 118 -1.17 -0.97 -15.47
C SER A 118 -2.42 -1.13 -14.63
N ARG A 119 -3.60 -0.92 -15.22
CA ARG A 119 -4.89 -1.06 -14.54
C ARG A 119 -5.07 -2.47 -13.98
N HIS A 120 -4.70 -3.49 -14.75
CA HIS A 120 -4.74 -4.87 -14.28
C HIS A 120 -3.78 -5.13 -13.12
N ALA A 121 -2.51 -4.70 -13.22
CA ALA A 121 -1.52 -4.87 -12.16
C ALA A 121 -1.98 -4.22 -10.85
N ILE A 122 -2.47 -2.98 -10.92
CA ILE A 122 -3.02 -2.23 -9.78
C ILE A 122 -4.22 -2.96 -9.18
N GLY A 123 -5.12 -3.49 -10.02
CA GLY A 123 -6.26 -4.29 -9.57
C GLY A 123 -5.83 -5.52 -8.76
N ILE A 124 -4.78 -6.23 -9.21
CA ILE A 124 -4.21 -7.37 -8.47
C ILE A 124 -3.60 -6.90 -7.15
N LEU A 125 -2.82 -5.81 -7.15
CA LEU A 125 -2.22 -5.25 -5.93
C LEU A 125 -3.28 -4.93 -4.88
N VAL A 126 -4.36 -4.27 -5.28
CA VAL A 126 -5.44 -3.87 -4.37
C VAL A 126 -6.25 -5.08 -3.88
N LYS A 127 -6.71 -5.95 -4.79
CA LYS A 127 -7.62 -7.05 -4.43
C LYS A 127 -6.90 -8.21 -3.76
N ASP A 128 -5.78 -8.65 -4.32
CA ASP A 128 -5.19 -9.94 -3.97
C ASP A 128 -4.06 -9.81 -2.94
N GLN A 129 -3.53 -8.60 -2.74
CA GLN A 129 -2.51 -8.35 -1.73
C GLN A 129 -2.98 -7.40 -0.63
N LEU A 130 -3.38 -6.16 -0.97
CA LEU A 130 -3.76 -5.15 0.03
C LEU A 130 -4.98 -5.58 0.84
N ILE A 131 -6.11 -5.85 0.18
CA ILE A 131 -7.36 -6.25 0.86
C ILE A 131 -7.19 -7.60 1.58
N LYS A 132 -6.41 -8.51 1.01
CA LYS A 132 -6.10 -9.79 1.66
C LYS A 132 -5.27 -9.62 2.94
N ALA A 133 -4.34 -8.66 2.96
CA ALA A 133 -3.52 -8.35 4.14
C ALA A 133 -4.30 -7.55 5.20
N TYR A 134 -5.21 -6.67 4.77
CA TYR A 134 -6.01 -5.81 5.63
C TYR A 134 -7.50 -5.97 5.34
N PRO A 135 -8.12 -7.14 5.63
CA PRO A 135 -9.51 -7.42 5.26
C PRO A 135 -10.51 -6.44 5.88
N VAL A 136 -10.16 -5.86 7.03
CA VAL A 136 -10.99 -4.89 7.75
C VAL A 136 -11.25 -3.59 6.97
N ILE A 137 -10.41 -3.24 5.98
CA ILE A 137 -10.60 -2.03 5.17
C ILE A 137 -11.49 -2.28 3.94
N ALA A 138 -11.84 -3.54 3.64
CA ALA A 138 -12.66 -3.85 2.48
C ALA A 138 -14.07 -3.26 2.63
N LYS A 139 -14.65 -2.81 1.51
CA LYS A 139 -16.06 -2.42 1.40
C LYS A 139 -16.93 -3.61 1.01
#